data_AF-A0A3D8RHX3-F1
#
_entry.id   AF-A0A3D8RHX3-F1
#
_cell.length_a   1.000
_cell.length_b   1.000
_cell.length_c   1.000
_cell.angle_alpha   90.00
_cell.angle_beta   90.00
_cell.angle_gamma   90.00
#
_symmetry.space_group_name_H-M   'P 1'
#
loop_
_entity.id
_entity.type
_entity.pdbx_description
1 polymer ?
#
loop_
_entity_poly.entity_id
_entity_poly.type
_entity_poly.pdbx_seq_one_letter_code
_entity_poly.pdbx_strand_id
1 'polypeptide(L)'
;MNTTIQNPVLANLLRARQAPLPTKIAEFMKPVEETIKNQDAVEQALESALWAAWGDVILVASETRHEEQGHLVEFVKQVSMREGPQQSNGASAQLWGQPVEWKRLTMLGPTLRAFWNMNPETQEDALKWKNLNAFVAHLTVLSSAPGDAFDFSLYGIWALRNALESHSSPNQTLSVQTAGLWMLYASDVLEERSRRGQMFEGKSAKQGDLKELDGKEWRGLCWDRWEFWVKRFKDLEERSEGSVRELVKEAASKMEAER
;
A
#
# COMPACT_ATOMS: atom_id res chain seq x y z
N MET A 1 -7.09 -6.27 -15.32
CA MET A 1 -7.70 -5.30 -14.37
C MET A 1 -7.85 -3.99 -15.09
N ASN A 2 -8.87 -3.21 -14.75
CA ASN A 2 -9.16 -1.96 -15.43
C ASN A 2 -8.12 -0.91 -15.00
N THR A 3 -7.20 -0.56 -15.90
CA THR A 3 -6.17 0.47 -15.70
C THR A 3 -6.70 1.86 -16.08
N THR A 4 -8.02 2.00 -16.17
CA THR A 4 -8.69 3.20 -16.67
C THR A 4 -9.48 3.83 -15.55
N ILE A 5 -9.35 5.15 -15.40
CA ILE A 5 -10.17 5.94 -14.48
C ILE A 5 -11.65 5.77 -14.83
N GLN A 6 -12.47 5.41 -13.84
CA GLN A 6 -13.92 5.23 -13.97
C GLN A 6 -14.69 6.50 -13.62
N ASN A 7 -14.22 7.27 -12.64
CA ASN A 7 -14.75 8.58 -12.28
C ASN A 7 -13.71 9.69 -12.56
N PRO A 8 -13.73 10.31 -13.77
CA PRO A 8 -12.84 11.42 -14.11
C PRO A 8 -12.98 12.64 -13.19
N VAL A 9 -14.18 12.88 -12.64
CA VAL A 9 -14.44 14.00 -11.72
C VAL A 9 -13.68 13.77 -10.41
N LEU A 10 -13.83 12.59 -9.82
CA LEU A 10 -13.06 12.19 -8.64
C LEU A 10 -11.56 12.27 -8.91
N ALA A 11 -11.09 11.72 -10.03
CA ALA A 11 -9.66 11.72 -10.34
C ALA A 11 -9.10 13.15 -10.46
N ASN A 12 -9.84 14.07 -11.10
CA ASN A 12 -9.45 15.48 -11.18
C ASN A 12 -9.44 16.16 -9.80
N LEU A 13 -10.43 15.86 -8.95
CA LEU A 13 -10.48 16.36 -7.58
C LEU A 13 -9.33 15.82 -6.72
N LEU A 14 -8.97 14.54 -6.87
CA LEU A 14 -7.85 13.94 -6.18
C LEU A 14 -6.53 14.62 -6.58
N ARG A 15 -6.28 14.77 -7.89
CA ARG A 15 -5.09 15.47 -8.43
C ARG A 15 -5.03 16.96 -8.01
N ALA A 16 -6.18 17.61 -7.87
CA ALA A 16 -6.26 19.01 -7.44
C ALA A 16 -5.98 19.13 -5.93
N ARG A 17 -4.73 19.43 -5.55
CA ARG A 17 -4.32 19.53 -4.13
C ARG A 17 -5.15 20.51 -3.30
N GLN A 18 -5.56 21.62 -3.91
CA GLN A 18 -6.34 22.67 -3.24
C GLN A 18 -7.85 22.40 -3.20
N ALA A 19 -8.34 21.37 -3.91
CA ALA A 19 -9.76 21.06 -3.90
C ALA A 19 -10.20 20.66 -2.48
N PRO A 20 -11.36 21.13 -1.98
CA PRO A 20 -11.80 20.86 -0.62
C PRO A 20 -11.96 19.35 -0.37
N LEU A 21 -11.34 18.86 0.69
CA LEU A 21 -11.43 17.46 1.09
C LEU A 21 -12.87 16.93 1.23
N PRO A 22 -13.84 17.67 1.81
CA PRO A 22 -15.24 17.21 1.86
C PRO A 22 -15.84 16.92 0.47
N THR A 23 -15.47 17.71 -0.54
CA THR A 23 -15.92 17.50 -1.92
C THR A 23 -15.32 16.24 -2.52
N LYS A 24 -14.02 15.98 -2.26
CA LYS A 24 -13.37 14.73 -2.71
C LYS A 24 -14.06 13.50 -2.11
N ILE A 25 -14.35 13.55 -0.81
CA ILE A 25 -14.97 12.44 -0.08
C ILE A 25 -16.40 12.21 -0.58
N ALA A 26 -17.19 13.28 -0.75
CA ALA A 26 -18.54 13.16 -1.29
C ALA A 26 -18.55 12.52 -2.68
N GLU A 27 -17.66 12.95 -3.57
CA GLU A 27 -17.56 12.38 -4.92
C GLU A 27 -17.07 10.92 -4.92
N PHE A 28 -16.18 10.56 -4.00
CA PHE A 28 -15.74 9.17 -3.81
C PHE A 28 -16.87 8.26 -3.30
N MET A 29 -17.65 8.72 -2.33
CA MET A 29 -18.70 7.91 -1.69
C MET A 29 -19.97 7.81 -2.55
N LYS A 30 -20.23 8.80 -3.40
CA LYS A 30 -21.45 8.91 -4.20
C LYS A 30 -21.83 7.64 -4.98
N PRO A 31 -20.95 6.99 -5.76
CA PRO A 31 -21.33 5.77 -6.51
C PRO A 31 -21.78 4.63 -5.59
N VAL A 32 -21.16 4.52 -4.41
CA VAL A 32 -21.48 3.49 -3.41
C VAL A 32 -22.83 3.79 -2.77
N GLU A 33 -23.08 5.04 -2.38
CA GLU A 33 -24.36 5.47 -1.82
C GLU A 33 -25.52 5.36 -2.81
N GLU A 34 -25.32 5.73 -4.07
CA GLU A 34 -26.32 5.59 -5.14
C GLU A 34 -26.67 4.13 -5.40
N THR A 35 -25.67 3.25 -5.36
CA THR A 35 -25.88 1.80 -5.47
C THR A 35 -26.72 1.28 -4.31
N ILE A 36 -26.43 1.70 -3.07
CA ILE A 36 -27.15 1.23 -1.88
C ILE A 36 -28.60 1.73 -1.82
N LYS A 37 -28.87 2.92 -2.38
CA LYS A 37 -30.23 3.47 -2.48
C LYS A 37 -31.13 2.70 -3.44
N ASN A 38 -30.55 2.03 -4.43
CA ASN A 38 -31.30 1.20 -5.35
C ASN A 38 -31.63 -0.14 -4.67
N GLN A 39 -32.91 -0.35 -4.35
CA GLN A 39 -33.37 -1.52 -3.57
C GLN A 39 -33.18 -2.85 -4.31
N ASP A 40 -33.01 -2.79 -5.64
CA ASP A 40 -32.69 -3.95 -6.49
C ASP A 40 -31.17 -4.14 -6.69
N ALA A 41 -30.34 -3.33 -6.02
CA ALA A 41 -28.90 -3.42 -6.15
C ALA A 41 -28.38 -4.75 -5.60
N VAL A 42 -27.94 -5.59 -6.54
CA VAL A 42 -27.24 -6.83 -6.25
C VAL A 42 -25.89 -6.49 -5.61
N GLU A 43 -25.47 -7.29 -4.64
CA GLU A 43 -24.15 -7.23 -3.98
C GLU A 43 -22.99 -7.01 -4.96
N GLN A 44 -23.07 -7.59 -6.16
CA GLN A 44 -22.11 -7.40 -7.26
C GLN A 44 -21.98 -5.95 -7.73
N ALA A 45 -23.07 -5.18 -7.77
CA ALA A 45 -23.04 -3.77 -8.14
C ALA A 45 -22.30 -2.95 -7.07
N LEU A 46 -22.52 -3.25 -5.79
CA LEU A 46 -21.83 -2.61 -4.68
C LEU A 46 -20.33 -2.93 -4.69
N GLU A 47 -19.98 -4.20 -4.92
CA GLU A 47 -18.59 -4.63 -5.12
C GLU A 47 -17.93 -3.86 -6.27
N SER A 48 -18.63 -3.75 -7.41
CA SER A 48 -18.13 -3.05 -8.60
C SER A 48 -17.92 -1.55 -8.34
N ALA A 49 -18.85 -0.90 -7.61
CA ALA A 49 -18.74 0.51 -7.25
C ALA A 49 -17.55 0.78 -6.32
N LEU A 50 -17.38 -0.06 -5.29
CA LEU A 50 -16.24 0.03 -4.37
C LEU A 50 -14.91 -0.24 -5.09
N TRP A 51 -14.87 -1.26 -5.93
CA TRP A 51 -13.69 -1.59 -6.73
C TRP A 51 -13.29 -0.45 -7.65
N ALA A 52 -14.25 0.15 -8.36
CA ALA A 52 -14.01 1.29 -9.24
C ALA A 52 -13.49 2.51 -8.46
N ALA A 53 -14.16 2.86 -7.35
CA ALA A 53 -13.78 4.00 -6.53
C ALA A 53 -12.36 3.87 -5.96
N TRP A 54 -12.00 2.72 -5.38
CA TRP A 54 -10.64 2.48 -4.92
C TRP A 54 -9.63 2.38 -6.07
N GLY A 55 -10.03 1.81 -7.20
CA GLY A 55 -9.22 1.75 -8.41
C GLY A 55 -8.78 3.13 -8.88
N ASP A 56 -9.69 4.12 -8.88
CA ASP A 56 -9.38 5.50 -9.25
C ASP A 56 -8.38 6.15 -8.28
N VAL A 57 -8.55 5.92 -6.97
CA VAL A 57 -7.61 6.41 -5.94
C VAL A 57 -6.21 5.83 -6.15
N ILE A 58 -6.13 4.51 -6.39
CA ILE A 58 -4.87 3.79 -6.60
C ILE A 58 -4.19 4.26 -7.90
N LEU A 59 -4.95 4.44 -8.99
CA LEU A 59 -4.43 4.95 -10.25
C LEU A 59 -3.88 6.36 -10.09
N VAL A 60 -4.63 7.27 -9.47
CA VAL A 60 -4.15 8.64 -9.20
C VAL A 60 -2.91 8.63 -8.31
N ALA A 61 -2.86 7.77 -7.29
CA ALA A 61 -1.68 7.63 -6.45
C ALA A 61 -0.46 7.15 -7.25
N SER A 62 -0.63 6.17 -8.14
CA SER A 62 0.46 5.68 -9.00
C SER A 62 0.97 6.74 -10.00
N GLU A 63 0.12 7.66 -10.42
CA GLU A 63 0.49 8.77 -11.32
C GLU A 63 1.09 9.97 -10.57
N THR A 64 0.93 10.02 -9.25
CA THR A 64 1.43 11.12 -8.41
C THR A 64 2.82 10.80 -7.89
N ARG A 65 3.76 11.73 -8.06
CA ARG A 65 5.13 11.59 -7.51
C ARG A 65 5.07 11.33 -6.01
N HIS A 66 5.87 10.38 -5.53
CA HIS A 66 5.79 9.90 -4.16
C HIS A 66 5.89 11.00 -3.09
N GLU A 67 6.73 12.01 -3.32
CA GLU A 67 6.92 13.15 -2.39
C GLU A 67 5.67 14.04 -2.27
N GLU A 68 4.72 13.89 -3.19
CA GLU A 68 3.55 14.75 -3.31
C GLU A 68 2.24 14.05 -2.92
N GLN A 69 2.31 12.79 -2.48
CA GLN A 69 1.15 11.95 -2.20
C GLN A 69 0.47 12.24 -0.85
N GLY A 70 1.04 13.10 0.01
CA GLY A 70 0.50 13.36 1.35
C GLY A 70 -0.98 13.77 1.38
N HIS A 71 -1.45 14.50 0.37
CA HIS A 71 -2.86 14.87 0.24
C HIS A 71 -3.79 13.69 -0.09
N LEU A 72 -3.28 12.66 -0.78
CA LEU A 72 -4.01 11.42 -1.06
C LEU A 72 -4.07 10.53 0.18
N VAL A 73 -2.98 10.48 0.94
CA VAL A 73 -2.90 9.76 2.22
C VAL A 73 -3.91 10.36 3.22
N GLU A 74 -3.93 11.68 3.35
CA GLU A 74 -4.91 12.38 4.18
C GLU A 74 -6.34 12.13 3.69
N PHE A 75 -6.56 12.08 2.37
CA PHE A 75 -7.87 11.72 1.82
C PHE A 75 -8.34 10.33 2.28
N VAL A 76 -7.51 9.29 2.15
CA VAL A 76 -7.88 7.93 2.58
C VAL A 76 -8.12 7.86 4.10
N LYS A 77 -7.27 8.54 4.89
CA LYS A 77 -7.44 8.68 6.33
C LYS A 77 -8.80 9.31 6.68
N GLN A 78 -9.23 10.31 5.94
CA GLN A 78 -10.46 11.03 6.20
C GLN A 78 -11.70 10.29 5.70
N VAL A 79 -11.55 9.42 4.70
CA VAL A 79 -12.56 8.41 4.36
C VAL A 79 -12.72 7.42 5.50
N SER A 80 -11.63 6.92 6.10
CA SER A 80 -11.73 5.93 7.18
C SER A 80 -12.41 6.46 8.46
N MET A 81 -12.50 7.77 8.62
CA MET A 81 -13.22 8.41 9.73
C MET A 81 -14.73 8.58 9.48
N ARG A 82 -15.24 8.20 8.32
CA ARG A 82 -16.67 8.33 7.98
C ARG A 82 -17.51 7.17 8.51
N GLU A 83 -18.77 7.45 8.78
CA GLU A 83 -19.75 6.42 9.09
C GLU A 83 -20.00 5.54 7.87
N GLY A 84 -20.03 4.21 8.08
CA GLY A 84 -20.29 3.25 7.02
C GLY A 84 -21.64 3.49 6.34
N PRO A 85 -21.78 3.14 5.05
CA PRO A 85 -22.99 3.47 4.31
C PRO A 85 -24.16 2.60 4.79
N GLN A 86 -25.33 3.24 4.91
CA GLN A 86 -26.56 2.63 5.42
C GLN A 86 -27.59 2.44 4.31
N GLN A 87 -28.35 1.36 4.41
CA GLN A 87 -29.54 1.10 3.62
C GLN A 87 -30.70 2.00 4.06
N SER A 88 -31.77 2.06 3.27
CA SER A 88 -32.96 2.89 3.54
C SER A 88 -33.66 2.55 4.86
N ASN A 89 -33.51 1.33 5.36
CA ASN A 89 -34.02 0.86 6.66
C ASN A 89 -33.08 1.17 7.84
N GLY A 90 -31.96 1.85 7.61
CA GLY A 90 -30.94 2.19 8.62
C GLY A 90 -29.93 1.06 8.91
N ALA A 91 -30.08 -0.13 8.30
CA ALA A 91 -29.10 -1.20 8.45
C ALA A 91 -27.82 -0.90 7.67
N SER A 92 -26.67 -1.41 8.13
CA SER A 92 -25.41 -1.30 7.38
C SER A 92 -25.50 -2.06 6.07
N ALA A 93 -25.01 -1.45 4.98
CA ALA A 93 -24.83 -2.17 3.72
C ALA A 93 -23.91 -3.38 3.92
N GLN A 94 -24.18 -4.46 3.19
CA GLN A 94 -23.46 -5.72 3.32
C GLN A 94 -22.69 -6.05 2.03
N LEU A 95 -21.48 -6.57 2.20
CA LEU A 95 -20.66 -7.15 1.14
C LEU A 95 -19.98 -8.40 1.69
N TRP A 96 -20.12 -9.51 0.97
CA TRP A 96 -19.67 -10.86 1.32
C TRP A 96 -20.13 -11.30 2.72
N GLY A 97 -21.37 -10.96 3.06
CA GLY A 97 -21.96 -11.23 4.37
C GLY A 97 -21.32 -10.46 5.53
N GLN A 98 -20.61 -9.37 5.25
CA GLN A 98 -20.01 -8.48 6.25
C GLN A 98 -20.45 -7.02 6.03
N PRO A 99 -20.55 -6.20 7.09
CA PRO A 99 -20.85 -4.79 6.95
C PRO A 99 -19.78 -4.05 6.12
N VAL A 100 -20.22 -3.17 5.23
CA VAL A 100 -19.36 -2.20 4.57
C VAL A 100 -19.04 -1.10 5.59
N GLU A 101 -17.75 -0.91 5.88
CA GLU A 101 -17.29 0.04 6.88
C GLU A 101 -16.10 0.85 6.35
N TRP A 102 -16.24 2.18 6.28
CA TRP A 102 -15.12 3.01 5.84
C TRP A 102 -13.93 2.95 6.77
N LYS A 103 -14.15 2.82 8.09
CA LYS A 103 -13.08 2.61 9.08
C LYS A 103 -12.25 1.35 8.83
N ARG A 104 -12.82 0.35 8.15
CA ARG A 104 -12.12 -0.88 7.74
C ARG A 104 -11.63 -0.83 6.30
N LEU A 105 -11.86 0.29 5.62
CA LEU A 105 -11.52 0.52 4.21
C LEU A 105 -11.96 -0.66 3.34
N THR A 106 -13.22 -1.09 3.51
CA THR A 106 -13.80 -2.22 2.77
C THR A 106 -13.46 -2.12 1.29
N MET A 107 -12.96 -3.21 0.71
CA MET A 107 -12.43 -3.37 -0.66
C MET A 107 -11.07 -2.74 -0.99
N LEU A 108 -10.48 -1.85 -0.19
CA LEU A 108 -9.17 -1.27 -0.51
C LEU A 108 -8.07 -2.35 -0.62
N GLY A 109 -8.01 -3.27 0.34
CA GLY A 109 -7.03 -4.37 0.35
C GLY A 109 -7.14 -5.28 -0.89
N PRO A 110 -8.30 -5.86 -1.21
CA PRO A 110 -8.53 -6.62 -2.44
C PRO A 110 -8.16 -5.84 -3.71
N THR A 111 -8.55 -4.56 -3.82
CA THR A 111 -8.22 -3.74 -4.98
C THR A 111 -6.71 -3.53 -5.08
N LEU A 112 -6.03 -3.14 -3.99
CA LEU A 112 -4.56 -3.02 -3.96
C LEU A 112 -3.85 -4.31 -4.35
N ARG A 113 -4.30 -5.46 -3.82
CA ARG A 113 -3.75 -6.78 -4.13
C ARG A 113 -3.80 -7.08 -5.62
N ALA A 114 -4.87 -6.63 -6.27
CA ALA A 114 -5.08 -6.73 -7.70
C ALA A 114 -3.96 -5.97 -8.46
N PHE A 115 -3.78 -4.68 -8.16
CA PHE A 115 -2.69 -3.88 -8.73
C PHE A 115 -1.30 -4.47 -8.41
N TRP A 116 -1.13 -5.11 -7.25
CA TRP A 116 0.10 -5.79 -6.87
C TRP A 116 0.46 -7.02 -7.71
N ASN A 117 -0.48 -7.56 -8.49
CA ASN A 117 -0.22 -8.62 -9.46
C ASN A 117 0.25 -8.10 -10.83
N MET A 118 0.38 -6.78 -11.01
CA MET A 118 0.92 -6.23 -12.24
C MET A 118 2.44 -6.43 -12.30
N ASN A 119 2.93 -6.87 -13.46
CA ASN A 119 4.36 -6.91 -13.75
C ASN A 119 4.72 -5.63 -14.52
N PRO A 120 5.60 -4.76 -13.99
CA PRO A 120 6.05 -3.58 -14.72
C PRO A 120 6.89 -3.98 -15.94
N GLU A 121 6.38 -3.75 -17.14
CA GLU A 121 7.07 -4.08 -18.40
C GLU A 121 7.74 -2.85 -19.04
N THR A 122 7.16 -1.67 -18.82
CA THR A 122 7.67 -0.40 -19.36
C THR A 122 8.30 0.48 -18.27
N GLN A 123 9.03 1.52 -18.70
CA GLN A 123 9.54 2.54 -17.77
C GLN A 123 8.41 3.31 -17.07
N GLU A 124 7.30 3.54 -17.76
CA GLU A 124 6.11 4.19 -17.19
C GLU A 124 5.49 3.30 -16.11
N ASP A 125 5.35 2.00 -16.37
CA ASP A 125 4.84 1.04 -15.38
C ASP A 125 5.76 0.97 -14.16
N ALA A 126 7.08 0.99 -14.38
CA ALA A 126 8.05 1.00 -13.29
C ALA A 126 7.91 2.27 -12.42
N LEU A 127 7.66 3.42 -13.03
CA LEU A 127 7.41 4.66 -12.29
C LEU A 127 6.10 4.61 -11.50
N LYS A 128 5.01 4.14 -12.13
CA LYS A 128 3.72 3.94 -11.47
C LYS A 128 3.81 2.96 -10.30
N TRP A 129 4.57 1.88 -10.48
CA TRP A 129 4.85 0.89 -9.45
C TRP A 129 5.59 1.47 -8.25
N LYS A 130 6.61 2.30 -8.49
CA LYS A 130 7.33 3.01 -7.42
C LYS A 130 6.40 3.92 -6.62
N ASN A 131 5.64 4.75 -7.31
CA ASN A 131 4.71 5.69 -6.69
C ASN A 131 3.63 4.94 -5.89
N LEU A 132 3.11 3.82 -6.40
CA LEU A 132 2.16 3.00 -5.66
C LEU A 132 2.78 2.39 -4.39
N ASN A 133 4.02 1.91 -4.47
CA ASN A 133 4.74 1.39 -3.29
C ASN A 133 4.90 2.47 -2.21
N ALA A 134 5.33 3.68 -2.60
CA ALA A 134 5.44 4.79 -1.67
C ALA A 134 4.09 5.18 -1.04
N PHE A 135 3.02 5.21 -1.83
CA PHE A 135 1.69 5.52 -1.34
C PHE A 135 1.23 4.53 -0.27
N VAL A 136 1.41 3.24 -0.53
CA VAL A 136 1.03 2.19 0.43
C VAL A 136 1.95 2.18 1.66
N ALA A 137 3.24 2.49 1.50
CA ALA A 137 4.15 2.70 2.63
C ALA A 137 3.66 3.85 3.52
N HIS A 138 3.27 5.00 2.94
CA HIS A 138 2.68 6.10 3.68
C HIS A 138 1.38 5.73 4.40
N LEU A 139 0.49 4.97 3.75
CA LEU A 139 -0.73 4.47 4.41
C LEU A 139 -0.39 3.57 5.59
N THR A 140 0.66 2.74 5.48
CA THR A 140 1.09 1.83 6.54
C THR A 140 1.48 2.56 7.83
N VAL A 141 1.99 3.80 7.73
CA VAL A 141 2.32 4.62 8.90
C VAL A 141 1.08 4.98 9.74
N LEU A 142 -0.11 4.99 9.13
CA LEU A 142 -1.37 5.25 9.84
C LEU A 142 -1.87 4.05 10.64
N SER A 143 -1.23 2.89 10.48
CA SER A 143 -1.58 1.67 11.18
C SER A 143 -1.12 1.72 12.64
N SER A 144 -2.08 1.57 13.54
CA SER A 144 -1.89 1.57 14.99
C SER A 144 -1.58 0.19 15.56
N ALA A 145 -1.95 -0.87 14.85
CA ALA A 145 -1.75 -2.25 15.29
C ALA A 145 -1.67 -3.22 14.10
N PRO A 146 -0.99 -4.37 14.27
CA PRO A 146 -1.02 -5.46 13.31
C PRO A 146 -2.45 -5.86 12.92
N GLY A 147 -2.69 -5.98 11.62
CA GLY A 147 -3.97 -6.41 11.04
C GLY A 147 -5.07 -5.35 10.99
N ASP A 148 -4.80 -4.10 11.35
CA ASP A 148 -5.79 -3.02 11.15
C ASP A 148 -5.95 -2.61 9.68
N ALA A 149 -6.87 -1.69 9.40
CA ALA A 149 -7.25 -1.29 8.05
C ALA A 149 -6.09 -0.70 7.21
N PHE A 150 -5.05 -0.20 7.88
CA PHE A 150 -3.88 0.40 7.26
C PHE A 150 -2.65 -0.52 7.33
N ASP A 151 -2.75 -1.70 7.93
CA ASP A 151 -1.63 -2.65 7.98
C ASP A 151 -1.37 -3.26 6.60
N PHE A 152 -0.51 -2.61 5.82
CA PHE A 152 0.05 -3.14 4.58
C PHE A 152 1.49 -3.62 4.73
N SER A 153 1.96 -3.90 5.95
CA SER A 153 3.36 -4.29 6.20
C SER A 153 3.78 -5.57 5.47
N LEU A 154 2.84 -6.46 5.15
CA LEU A 154 3.10 -7.62 4.30
C LEU A 154 3.65 -7.23 2.92
N TYR A 155 3.20 -6.10 2.36
CA TYR A 155 3.67 -5.61 1.06
C TYR A 155 5.08 -5.03 1.18
N GLY A 156 5.39 -4.39 2.30
CA GLY A 156 6.76 -4.00 2.65
C GLY A 156 7.70 -5.19 2.74
N ILE A 157 7.28 -6.29 3.39
CA ILE A 157 8.04 -7.55 3.42
C ILE A 157 8.30 -8.06 2.01
N TRP A 158 7.32 -8.03 1.11
CA TRP A 158 7.51 -8.49 -0.27
C TRP A 158 8.50 -7.61 -1.04
N ALA A 159 8.43 -6.29 -0.89
CA ALA A 159 9.37 -5.37 -1.52
C ALA A 159 10.81 -5.59 -1.02
N LEU A 160 10.98 -5.70 0.31
CA LEU A 160 12.28 -5.94 0.94
C LEU A 160 12.84 -7.31 0.57
N ARG A 161 12.01 -8.36 0.58
CA ARG A 161 12.40 -9.71 0.17
C ARG A 161 12.94 -9.71 -1.26
N ASN A 162 12.22 -9.11 -2.20
CA ASN A 162 12.63 -9.07 -3.60
C ASN A 162 13.96 -8.33 -3.81
N ALA A 163 14.23 -7.29 -3.02
CA ALA A 163 15.45 -6.49 -3.16
C ALA A 163 16.66 -7.08 -2.40
N LEU A 164 16.43 -7.64 -1.22
CA LEU A 164 17.49 -7.92 -0.22
C LEU A 164 17.67 -9.41 0.06
N GLU A 165 16.65 -10.22 -0.16
CA GLU A 165 16.61 -11.66 0.17
C GLU A 165 16.51 -12.56 -1.05
N SER A 166 16.55 -12.02 -2.27
CA SER A 166 16.39 -12.80 -3.50
C SER A 166 17.57 -12.66 -4.46
N HIS A 167 17.97 -13.77 -5.09
CA HIS A 167 19.00 -13.80 -6.13
C HIS A 167 18.50 -13.31 -7.50
N SER A 168 17.21 -13.48 -7.78
CA SER A 168 16.61 -13.21 -9.09
C SER A 168 15.38 -12.32 -8.96
N SER A 169 15.58 -11.01 -8.96
CA SER A 169 14.51 -10.09 -9.30
C SER A 169 14.55 -9.81 -10.81
N PRO A 170 13.41 -9.91 -11.54
CA PRO A 170 13.33 -9.53 -12.95
C PRO A 170 13.84 -8.10 -13.21
N ASN A 171 13.69 -7.21 -12.22
CA ASN A 171 14.23 -5.86 -12.25
C ASN A 171 14.80 -5.49 -10.87
N GLN A 172 16.09 -5.79 -10.69
CA GLN A 172 16.79 -5.55 -9.43
C GLN A 172 16.78 -4.07 -9.03
N THR A 173 17.03 -3.16 -9.98
CA THR A 173 17.03 -1.72 -9.72
C THR A 173 15.69 -1.24 -9.20
N LEU A 174 14.58 -1.64 -9.85
CA LEU A 174 13.24 -1.29 -9.40
C LEU A 174 12.96 -1.86 -8.01
N SER A 175 13.39 -3.09 -7.73
CA SER A 175 13.19 -3.75 -6.44
C SER A 175 13.90 -2.97 -5.32
N VAL A 176 15.16 -2.59 -5.55
CA VAL A 176 15.94 -1.76 -4.61
C VAL A 176 15.25 -0.40 -4.39
N GLN A 177 14.75 0.23 -5.44
CA GLN A 177 14.02 1.50 -5.32
C GLN A 177 12.74 1.35 -4.50
N THR A 178 11.93 0.31 -4.73
CA THR A 178 10.71 0.10 -3.96
C THR A 178 10.99 -0.24 -2.50
N ALA A 179 11.99 -1.08 -2.24
CA ALA A 179 12.44 -1.38 -0.88
C ALA A 179 12.93 -0.12 -0.16
N GLY A 180 13.70 0.72 -0.86
CA GLY A 180 14.14 2.02 -0.36
C GLY A 180 12.98 2.93 0.01
N LEU A 181 11.94 3.03 -0.84
CA LEU A 181 10.74 3.82 -0.53
C LEU A 181 9.97 3.30 0.70
N TRP A 182 9.90 1.98 0.89
CA TRP A 182 9.32 1.39 2.10
C TRP A 182 10.09 1.77 3.36
N MET A 183 11.43 1.76 3.32
CA MET A 183 12.24 2.20 4.46
C MET A 183 12.22 3.71 4.66
N LEU A 184 12.13 4.49 3.58
CA LEU A 184 12.04 5.94 3.65
C LEU A 184 10.79 6.38 4.40
N TYR A 185 9.65 5.74 4.12
CA TYR A 185 8.36 6.18 4.63
C TYR A 185 7.79 5.35 5.78
N ALA A 186 8.13 4.07 5.90
CA ALA A 186 7.51 3.16 6.87
C ALA A 186 8.51 2.39 7.75
N SER A 187 9.77 2.83 7.83
CA SER A 187 10.81 2.19 8.66
C SER A 187 10.39 2.05 10.11
N ASP A 188 9.96 3.13 10.77
CA ASP A 188 9.62 3.15 12.20
C ASP A 188 8.57 2.07 12.55
N VAL A 189 7.50 1.99 11.74
CA VAL A 189 6.42 1.01 11.93
C VAL A 189 6.92 -0.41 11.67
N LEU A 190 7.73 -0.62 10.63
CA LEU A 190 8.28 -1.95 10.32
C LEU A 190 9.32 -2.41 11.34
N GLU A 191 10.09 -1.49 11.91
CA GLU A 191 11.03 -1.76 12.99
C GLU A 191 10.28 -2.15 14.27
N GLU A 192 9.31 -1.34 14.70
CA GLU A 192 8.48 -1.62 15.87
C GLU A 192 7.87 -3.03 15.79
N ARG A 193 7.33 -3.39 14.63
CA ARG A 193 6.75 -4.72 14.38
C ARG A 193 7.79 -5.82 14.33
N SER A 194 8.99 -5.53 13.85
CA SER A 194 10.12 -6.47 13.88
C SER A 194 10.56 -6.74 15.32
N ARG A 195 10.61 -5.72 16.18
CA ARG A 195 10.87 -5.87 17.62
C ARG A 195 9.79 -6.67 18.32
N ARG A 196 8.52 -6.50 17.91
CA ARG A 196 7.37 -7.25 18.44
C ARG A 196 7.18 -8.65 17.85
N GLY A 197 7.91 -9.01 16.79
CA GLY A 197 7.80 -10.33 16.17
C GLY A 197 6.48 -10.56 15.44
N GLN A 198 5.97 -9.60 14.67
CA GLN A 198 4.72 -9.78 13.91
C GLN A 198 4.82 -10.97 12.95
N MET A 199 3.91 -11.93 13.08
CA MET A 199 3.81 -13.11 12.21
C MET A 199 2.62 -13.02 11.25
N PHE A 200 2.75 -13.67 10.10
CA PHE A 200 1.68 -13.84 9.12
C PHE A 200 1.37 -15.31 8.91
N GLU A 201 0.11 -15.60 8.62
CA GLU A 201 -0.33 -16.96 8.32
C GLU A 201 0.25 -17.48 7.01
N GLY A 202 0.46 -18.80 6.97
CA GLY A 202 0.97 -19.49 5.79
C GLY A 202 2.33 -18.97 5.33
N LYS A 203 2.65 -19.15 4.04
CA LYS A 203 3.97 -18.81 3.47
C LYS A 203 4.02 -17.39 2.86
N SER A 204 3.04 -16.54 3.16
CA SER A 204 2.91 -15.20 2.57
C SER A 204 4.14 -14.32 2.88
N ALA A 205 4.61 -14.36 4.12
CA ALA A 205 5.76 -13.59 4.59
C ALA A 205 7.04 -14.43 4.78
N LYS A 206 7.17 -15.57 4.08
CA LYS A 206 8.42 -16.37 4.14
C LYS A 206 9.64 -15.56 3.70
N GLN A 207 10.83 -15.97 4.14
CA GLN A 207 12.08 -15.41 3.63
C GLN A 207 12.29 -15.67 2.13
N GLY A 208 13.23 -14.95 1.53
CA GLY A 208 13.69 -15.17 0.16
C GLY A 208 14.57 -16.40 0.01
N ASP A 209 15.33 -16.45 -1.09
CA ASP A 209 16.05 -17.64 -1.58
C ASP A 209 17.58 -17.49 -1.55
N LEU A 210 18.12 -16.45 -0.89
CA LEU A 210 19.55 -16.36 -0.64
C LEU A 210 20.03 -17.52 0.22
N LYS A 211 21.18 -18.10 -0.15
CA LYS A 211 21.83 -19.18 0.60
C LYS A 211 22.14 -18.82 2.07
N GLU A 212 22.41 -17.55 2.37
CA GLU A 212 22.62 -17.05 3.74
C GLU A 212 21.39 -17.20 4.63
N LEU A 213 20.21 -17.39 4.03
CA LEU A 213 18.93 -17.58 4.69
C LEU A 213 18.54 -19.06 4.81
N ASP A 214 19.39 -19.99 4.37
CA ASP A 214 19.12 -21.43 4.52
C ASP A 214 18.92 -21.79 6.00
N GLY A 215 17.82 -22.50 6.29
CA GLY A 215 17.45 -22.88 7.66
C GLY A 215 16.84 -21.77 8.51
N LYS A 216 16.74 -20.53 8.01
CA LYS A 216 15.84 -19.54 8.62
C LYS A 216 14.39 -20.00 8.39
N GLU A 217 13.50 -19.67 9.33
CA GLU A 217 12.07 -20.01 9.25
C GLU A 217 11.23 -18.75 9.47
N TRP A 218 11.64 -17.63 8.86
CA TRP A 218 10.94 -16.36 9.07
C TRP A 218 9.54 -16.43 8.45
N ARG A 219 8.54 -15.98 9.21
CA ARG A 219 7.11 -15.95 8.82
C ARG A 219 6.50 -14.56 8.95
N GLY A 220 7.33 -13.52 8.97
CA GLY A 220 6.90 -12.16 9.20
C GLY A 220 8.06 -11.21 9.47
N LEU A 221 7.78 -10.21 10.30
CA LEU A 221 8.74 -9.22 10.79
C LEU A 221 9.33 -9.73 12.10
N CYS A 222 10.64 -9.87 12.17
CA CYS A 222 11.36 -10.21 13.39
C CYS A 222 12.71 -9.50 13.41
N TRP A 223 13.31 -9.39 14.59
CA TRP A 223 14.54 -8.63 14.76
C TRP A 223 15.70 -9.16 13.91
N ASP A 224 15.94 -10.47 13.89
CA ASP A 224 16.96 -11.11 13.03
C ASP A 224 16.82 -10.71 11.55
N ARG A 225 15.58 -10.61 11.05
CA ARG A 225 15.28 -10.25 9.67
C ARG A 225 15.50 -8.76 9.43
N TRP A 226 15.11 -7.92 10.39
CA TRP A 226 15.38 -6.49 10.37
C TRP A 226 16.89 -6.19 10.30
N GLU A 227 17.69 -6.80 11.17
CA GLU A 227 19.15 -6.65 11.17
C GLU A 227 19.77 -7.11 9.85
N PHE A 228 19.25 -8.20 9.27
CA PHE A 228 19.65 -8.65 7.95
C PHE A 228 19.38 -7.56 6.91
N TRP A 229 18.18 -6.97 6.87
CA TRP A 229 17.86 -5.90 5.92
C TRP A 229 18.73 -4.65 6.10
N VAL A 230 18.97 -4.21 7.34
CA VAL A 230 19.87 -3.08 7.64
C VAL A 230 21.25 -3.32 7.03
N LYS A 231 21.83 -4.50 7.24
CA LYS A 231 23.13 -4.87 6.67
C LYS A 231 23.10 -4.82 5.14
N ARG A 232 22.07 -5.38 4.51
CA ARG A 232 21.95 -5.42 3.04
C ARG A 232 21.77 -4.02 2.43
N PHE A 233 21.08 -3.10 3.10
CA PHE A 233 20.99 -1.71 2.65
C PHE A 233 22.34 -1.00 2.67
N LYS A 234 23.18 -1.24 3.69
CA LYS A 234 24.56 -0.72 3.70
C LYS A 234 25.39 -1.24 2.53
N ASP A 235 25.32 -2.54 2.27
CA ASP A 235 26.00 -3.15 1.11
C ASP A 235 25.53 -2.52 -0.21
N LEU A 236 24.25 -2.16 -0.30
CA LEU A 236 23.67 -1.50 -1.49
C LEU A 236 24.11 -0.04 -1.61
N GLU A 237 24.32 0.69 -0.50
CA GLU A 237 24.80 2.08 -0.53
C GLU A 237 26.16 2.19 -1.21
N GLU A 238 27.04 1.21 -0.97
CA GLU A 238 28.38 1.15 -1.56
C GLU A 238 28.37 0.80 -3.06
N ARG A 239 27.35 0.05 -3.51
CA ARG A 239 27.28 -0.53 -4.87
C ARG A 239 26.32 0.18 -5.82
N SER A 240 25.41 0.99 -5.28
CA SER A 240 24.43 1.73 -6.06
C SER A 240 25.02 3.01 -6.63
N GLU A 241 24.44 3.49 -7.73
CA GLU A 241 24.88 4.72 -8.39
C GLU A 241 23.72 5.71 -8.57
N GLY A 242 24.07 6.99 -8.76
CA GLY A 242 23.11 8.06 -9.06
C GLY A 242 21.97 8.17 -8.05
N SER A 243 20.75 8.38 -8.55
CA SER A 243 19.56 8.56 -7.72
C SER A 243 19.15 7.33 -6.91
N VAL A 244 19.57 6.13 -7.32
CA VAL A 244 19.32 4.90 -6.54
C VAL A 244 20.16 4.91 -5.27
N ARG A 245 21.43 5.36 -5.38
CA ARG A 245 22.32 5.47 -4.22
C ARG A 245 21.78 6.45 -3.18
N GLU A 246 21.31 7.62 -3.60
CA GLU A 246 20.77 8.63 -2.68
C GLU A 246 19.55 8.10 -1.92
N LEU A 247 18.61 7.44 -2.62
CA LEU A 247 17.46 6.81 -1.98
C LEU A 247 17.86 5.70 -0.99
N VAL A 248 18.81 4.84 -1.38
CA VAL A 248 19.32 3.76 -0.52
C VAL A 248 20.00 4.33 0.72
N LYS A 249 20.79 5.39 0.57
CA LYS A 249 21.47 6.07 1.67
C LYS A 249 20.49 6.70 2.65
N GLU A 250 19.45 7.37 2.14
CA GLU A 250 18.40 7.96 2.97
C GLU A 250 17.61 6.88 3.71
N ALA A 251 17.25 5.80 3.02
CA ALA A 251 16.62 4.62 3.59
C ALA A 251 17.48 3.98 4.70
N ALA A 252 18.77 3.77 4.46
CA ALA A 252 19.69 3.23 5.46
C ALA A 252 19.80 4.15 6.68
N SER A 253 19.91 5.46 6.47
CA SER A 253 19.95 6.45 7.55
C SER A 253 18.69 6.40 8.42
N LYS A 254 17.51 6.23 7.79
CA LYS A 254 16.24 6.05 8.50
C LYS A 254 16.21 4.81 9.38
N MET A 255 16.76 3.70 8.91
CA MET A 255 16.81 2.45 9.68
C MET A 255 17.83 2.48 10.84
N GLU A 256 18.78 3.42 10.83
CA GLU A 256 19.82 3.54 11.87
C GLU A 256 19.54 4.60 12.92
N ALA A 257 18.75 5.62 12.59
CA ALA A 257 18.55 6.80 13.42
C ALA A 257 17.86 6.54 14.78
N GLU A 258 17.37 5.32 15.04
CA GLU A 258 16.58 4.97 16.22
C GLU A 258 17.20 3.91 17.14
N ARG A 259 18.54 3.82 17.16
CA ARG A 259 19.30 3.03 18.15
C ARG A 259 19.55 3.77 19.46
#